data_AF-A0A7W0LUE4-F1
#
_entry.id   AF-A0A7W0LUE4-F1
#
_cell.length_a   1.000
_cell.length_b   1.000
_cell.length_c   1.000
_cell.angle_alpha   90.00
_cell.angle_beta   90.00
_cell.angle_gamma   90.00
#
_symmetry.space_group_name_H-M   'P 1'
#
loop_
_entity.id
_entity.type
_entity.pdbx_description
1 polymer ?
#
loop_
_entity_poly.entity_id
_entity_poly.type
_entity_poly.pdbx_seq_one_letter_code
_entity_poly.pdbx_strand_id
1 'polypeptide(L)' 'MTDPRLEDHAVGVELQLTELVEKRERARVQGRSERVAELSPEIEALQAVLAATAERIAVEHFDSPEIAGDEEEDAP' A
#
# COMPACT_ATOMS: atom_id res chain seq x y z
N MET A 1 -4.43 -0.31 16.71
CA MET A 1 -2.96 -0.23 16.49
C MET A 1 -2.68 -1.01 15.21
N THR A 2 -2.21 -0.33 14.16
CA THR A 2 -1.93 -0.92 12.83
C THR A 2 -0.96 -2.10 12.94
N ASP A 3 -1.19 -3.20 12.21
CA ASP A 3 -0.24 -4.34 12.17
C ASP A 3 1.09 -3.88 11.53
N PRO A 4 2.22 -3.89 12.28
CA PRO A 4 3.54 -3.51 11.75
C PRO A 4 3.96 -4.32 10.52
N ARG A 5 3.43 -5.55 10.36
CA ARG A 5 3.70 -6.36 9.17
C ARG A 5 3.08 -5.81 7.91
N LEU A 6 1.93 -5.13 8.01
CA LEU A 6 1.30 -4.47 6.87
C LEU A 6 2.06 -3.23 6.44
N GLU A 7 2.57 -2.47 7.41
CA GLU A 7 3.43 -1.32 7.14
C GLU A 7 4.75 -1.76 6.48
N ASP A 8 5.43 -2.77 7.03
CA ASP A 8 6.64 -3.34 6.43
C ASP A 8 6.38 -3.88 5.02
N HIS A 9 5.24 -4.54 4.80
CA HIS A 9 4.84 -5.03 3.48
C HIS A 9 4.63 -3.88 2.49
N ALA A 10 3.92 -2.81 2.89
CA ALA A 10 3.70 -1.64 2.06
C ALA A 10 5.02 -0.98 1.64
N VAL A 11 5.95 -0.79 2.58
CA VAL A 11 7.29 -0.24 2.30
C VAL A 11 8.04 -1.12 1.31
N GLY A 12 7.99 -2.45 1.47
CA GLY A 12 8.60 -3.39 0.52
C GLY A 12 8.04 -3.26 -0.89
N VAL A 13 6.72 -3.12 -1.03
CA VAL A 13 6.03 -2.94 -2.31
C VAL A 13 6.40 -1.59 -2.95
N GLU A 14 6.48 -0.51 -2.17
CA GLU A 14 6.87 0.82 -2.64
C GLU A 14 8.31 0.85 -3.19
N LEU A 15 9.24 0.17 -2.52
CA LEU A 15 10.62 0.03 -2.98
C LEU A 15 10.68 -0.70 -4.33
N GLN A 16 9.99 -1.84 -4.44
CA GLN A 16 9.94 -2.60 -5.71
C GLN A 16 9.29 -1.78 -6.83
N LEU A 17 8.21 -1.07 -6.53
CA LEU A 17 7.52 -0.21 -7.49
C LEU A 17 8.45 0.90 -8.01
N THR A 18 9.19 1.56 -7.11
CA THR A 18 10.16 2.60 -7.45
C THR A 18 11.20 2.07 -8.43
N GLU A 19 11.79 0.90 -8.14
CA GLU A 19 12.77 0.28 -9.03
C GLU A 19 12.21 -0.03 -10.43
N LEU A 20 10.99 -0.59 -10.50
CA LEU A 20 10.39 -0.95 -11.78
C LEU A 20 10.03 0.29 -12.60
N VAL A 21 9.54 1.35 -11.96
CA VAL A 21 9.27 2.64 -12.62
C VAL A 21 10.55 3.22 -13.20
N GLU A 22 11.66 3.21 -12.46
CA GLU A 22 12.96 3.64 -12.96
C GLU A 22 13.47 2.79 -14.12
N LYS A 23 13.31 1.46 -14.05
CA LYS A 23 13.66 0.54 -15.14
C LYS A 23 12.82 0.82 -16.39
N ARG A 24 11.52 1.08 -16.23
CA ARG A 24 10.60 1.41 -17.33
C ARG A 24 10.94 2.75 -17.95
N GLU A 25 11.26 3.76 -17.14
CA GLU A 25 11.63 5.09 -17.65
C GLU A 25 12.95 5.03 -18.42
N ARG A 26 13.95 4.30 -17.91
CA ARG A 26 15.19 4.05 -18.67
C ARG A 26 14.92 3.34 -19.98
N ALA A 27 14.07 2.32 -19.99
CA ALA A 27 13.68 1.62 -21.22
C ALA A 27 12.98 2.56 -22.21
N ARG A 28 12.10 3.44 -21.71
CA ARG A 28 11.41 4.46 -22.51
C ARG A 28 12.40 5.42 -23.16
N VAL A 29 13.32 5.99 -22.37
CA VAL A 29 14.38 6.90 -22.86
C VAL A 29 15.30 6.22 -23.88
N GLN A 30 15.56 4.92 -23.72
CA GLN A 30 16.37 4.13 -24.64
C GLN A 30 15.60 3.61 -25.88
N GLY A 31 14.31 3.93 -26.02
CA GLY A 31 13.49 3.46 -27.14
C GLY A 31 13.18 1.95 -27.11
N ARG A 32 13.33 1.27 -25.97
CA ARG A 32 13.07 -0.17 -25.81
C ARG A 32 11.60 -0.42 -25.48
N SER A 33 10.73 -0.27 -26.48
CA SER A 33 9.26 -0.37 -26.34
C SER A 33 8.78 -1.72 -25.80
N GLU A 34 9.38 -2.83 -26.23
CA GLU A 34 9.07 -4.17 -25.71
C GLU A 34 9.30 -4.24 -24.20
N ARG A 35 10.44 -3.71 -23.73
CA ARG A 35 10.76 -3.69 -22.30
C ARG A 35 9.81 -2.80 -21.50
N VAL A 36 9.32 -1.71 -22.08
CA VAL A 36 8.28 -0.88 -21.47
C VAL A 36 6.97 -1.66 -21.34
N ALA A 37 6.58 -2.41 -22.38
CA ALA A 37 5.38 -3.22 -22.39
C ALA A 37 5.44 -4.36 -21.36
N GLU A 38 6.61 -4.98 -21.17
CA GLU A 38 6.83 -6.00 -20.14
C GLU A 38 6.70 -5.45 -18.71
N LEU A 39 7.25 -4.26 -18.46
CA LEU A 39 7.31 -3.67 -17.11
C LEU A 39 5.99 -3.05 -16.65
N SER A 40 5.15 -2.60 -17.59
CA SER A 40 3.89 -1.91 -17.29
C SER A 40 2.89 -2.75 -16.48
N PRO A 41 2.58 -4.01 -16.84
CA PRO A 41 1.64 -4.83 -16.05
C PRO A 41 2.18 -5.16 -14.65
N GLU A 42 3.50 -5.31 -14.49
CA GLU A 42 4.11 -5.57 -13.19
C GLU A 42 3.98 -4.36 -12.25
N ILE A 43 4.16 -3.14 -12.80
CA ILE A 43 3.94 -1.88 -12.09
C ILE A 43 2.47 -1.75 -11.68
N GLU A 44 1.52 -2.01 -12.59
CA GLU A 44 0.09 -1.95 -12.31
C GLU A 44 -0.32 -2.94 -11.22
N ALA A 45 0.22 -4.17 -11.25
CA ALA A 45 -0.03 -5.16 -10.23
C ALA A 45 0.44 -4.72 -8.84
N LEU A 46 1.65 -4.16 -8.73
CA LEU A 46 2.16 -3.65 -7.46
C LEU A 46 1.39 -2.43 -6.95
N GLN A 47 0.93 -1.55 -7.84
CA GLN A 47 0.05 -0.44 -7.47
C GLN A 47 -1.27 -0.94 -6.87
N ALA A 48 -1.86 -1.99 -7.45
CA ALA A 48 -3.06 -2.61 -6.91
C ALA A 48 -2.83 -3.25 -5.54
N VAL A 49 -1.67 -3.91 -5.33
CA VAL A 49 -1.28 -4.46 -4.03
C VAL A 49 -1.12 -3.36 -2.98
N LEU A 50 -0.49 -2.24 -3.34
CA LEU A 50 -0.30 -1.11 -2.42
C LEU A 50 -1.65 -0.48 -2.03
N ALA A 51 -2.55 -0.31 -2.99
CA ALA A 51 -3.91 0.17 -2.74
C ALA A 51 -4.67 -0.75 -1.77
N ALA A 52 -4.67 -2.07 -2.02
CA ALA A 52 -5.30 -3.05 -1.14
C ALA A 52 -4.67 -3.08 0.25
N THR A 53 -3.36 -2.88 0.36
CA THR A 53 -2.66 -2.82 1.65
C THR A 53 -3.04 -1.55 2.42
N ALA A 54 -3.11 -0.41 1.75
CA ALA A 54 -3.59 0.85 2.36
C ALA A 54 -5.04 0.75 2.84
N GLU A 55 -5.92 0.10 2.07
CA GLU A 55 -7.31 -0.16 2.48
C GLU A 55 -7.35 -1.00 3.76
N ARG A 56 -6.53 -2.05 3.86
CA ARG A 56 -6.45 -2.89 5.07
C ARG A 56 -5.92 -2.13 6.28
N ILE A 57 -4.87 -1.32 6.11
CA ILE A 57 -4.34 -0.46 7.17
C ILE A 57 -5.43 0.52 7.66
N ALA A 58 -6.18 1.12 6.73
CA ALA A 58 -7.28 2.02 7.08
C ALA A 58 -8.36 1.28 7.89
N VAL A 59 -8.79 0.10 7.45
CA VAL A 59 -9.76 -0.73 8.19
C VAL A 59 -9.26 -1.03 9.61
N GLU A 60 -8.01 -1.49 9.77
CA GLU A 60 -7.44 -1.76 11.10
C GLU A 60 -7.32 -0.52 12.00
N HIS A 61 -7.12 0.65 11.38
CA HIS A 61 -7.05 1.92 12.09
C HIS A 61 -8.43 2.40 12.57
N PHE A 62 -9.52 2.09 11.84
CA PHE A 62 -10.88 2.52 12.18
C PHE A 62 -11.71 1.46 12.93
N ASP A 63 -11.38 0.18 12.83
CA ASP A 63 -12.03 -0.93 13.56
C ASP A 63 -11.38 -1.22 14.92
N SER A 64 -10.33 -0.49 15.31
CA SER A 64 -9.78 -0.55 16.66
C SER A 64 -10.76 0.18 17.60
N PRO A 65 -11.50 -0.50 18.51
CA PRO A 65 -12.43 0.15 19.40
C PRO A 65 -11.63 0.93 20.45
N GLU A 66 -11.38 2.21 20.21
CA GLU A 66 -11.13 3.15 21.31
C GLU A 66 -12.45 3.33 22.07
N ILE A 67 -12.62 2.47 23.09
CA ILE A 67 -13.45 2.65 24.29
C ILE A 67 -14.85 3.23 24.04
N ALA A 68 -15.80 2.36 23.71
CA ALA A 68 -17.17 2.54 24.15
C ALA A 68 -17.28 1.96 25.58
N GLY A 69 -17.32 2.81 26.59
CA GLY A 69 -17.65 2.40 27.97
C GLY A 69 -16.78 3.05 29.03
N ASP A 70 -17.19 4.24 29.47
CA ASP A 70 -17.50 4.50 30.89
C ASP A 70 -18.21 5.88 30.96
N GLU A 71 -19.43 5.92 30.42
CA GLU A 71 -20.45 6.79 31.00
C GLU A 71 -21.12 5.94 32.10
N GLU A 72 -20.49 5.83 33.27
CA GLU A 72 -21.25 5.62 34.49
C GLU A 72 -22.03 6.92 34.74
N GLU A 73 -23.19 7.01 34.08
CA GLU A 73 -24.27 7.91 34.44
C GLU A 73 -24.82 7.42 35.79
N ASP A 74 -24.12 7.80 36.86
CA ASP A 74 -24.60 7.66 38.23
C ASP A 74 -25.76 8.65 38.41
N ALA A 75 -26.97 8.13 38.18
CA ALA A 75 -28.22 8.65 38.70
C ALA A 75 -28.67 7.72 39.84
N PRO A 76 -29.22 8.22 40.96
CA PRO A 76 -30.13 9.38 41.04
C PRO A 76 -29.80 10.47 42.06
#